data_AF-A0A1M3CRL4-F1
#
_entry.id   AF-A0A1M3CRL4-F1
#
_cell.length_a   1.000
_cell.length_b   1.000
_cell.length_c   1.000
_cell.angle_alpha   90.00
_cell.angle_beta   90.00
_cell.angle_gamma   90.00
#
_symmetry.space_group_name_H-M   'P 1'
#
loop_
_entity.id
_entity.type
_entity.pdbx_description
1 polymer ?
#
loop_
_entity_poly.entity_id
_entity_poly.type
_entity_poly.pdbx_seq_one_letter_code
_entity_poly.pdbx_strand_id
1 'polypeptide(L)'
;MNEKDLSFEASFARLEEILEKMNSGSISLDESLKLYEEADRLIQNCQKKLGSAERRIEMLVKNRNGEVMVDEDQKPLTQDFNL
;
A
#
# COMPACT_ATOMS: atom_id res chain seq x y z
N MET A 1 -5.59 17.81 8.36
CA MET A 1 -4.82 16.56 8.43
C MET A 1 -4.51 16.15 7.00
N ASN A 2 -3.24 15.89 6.65
CA ASN A 2 -2.87 15.52 5.28
C ASN A 2 -3.52 14.18 4.92
N GLU A 3 -4.47 14.18 3.98
CA GLU A 3 -5.13 12.97 3.43
C GLU A 3 -4.17 12.02 2.70
N LYS A 4 -2.86 12.31 2.68
CA LYS A 4 -1.86 11.63 1.85
C LYS A 4 -1.19 10.41 2.48
N ASP A 5 -1.49 10.07 3.73
CA ASP A 5 -0.82 8.92 4.38
C ASP A 5 -1.70 8.26 5.45
N LEU A 6 -2.80 7.65 5.00
CA LEU A 6 -3.63 6.80 5.86
C LEU A 6 -2.91 5.48 6.16
N SER A 7 -3.20 4.88 7.33
CA SER A 7 -2.78 3.50 7.60
C SER A 7 -3.42 2.54 6.59
N PHE A 8 -2.90 1.32 6.51
CA PHE A 8 -3.49 0.27 5.68
C PHE A 8 -4.94 0.02 6.12
N GLU A 9 -5.16 -0.16 7.42
CA GLU A 9 -6.46 -0.46 8.01
C GLU A 9 -7.46 0.67 7.74
N ALA A 10 -7.04 1.93 7.88
CA ALA A 10 -7.90 3.07 7.60
C ALA A 10 -8.24 3.19 6.11
N SER A 11 -7.27 2.92 5.23
CA SER A 11 -7.49 2.95 3.78
C SER A 11 -8.43 1.83 3.32
N PHE A 12 -8.26 0.64 3.92
CA PHE A 12 -9.08 -0.52 3.64
C PHE A 12 -10.52 -0.35 4.15
N ALA A 13 -10.70 0.13 5.38
CA ALA A 13 -12.02 0.44 5.92
C ALA A 13 -12.75 1.48 5.05
N ARG A 14 -12.03 2.50 4.56
CA ARG A 14 -12.62 3.49 3.67
C ARG A 14 -13.03 2.89 2.31
N LEU A 15 -12.25 1.96 1.77
CA LEU A 15 -12.62 1.23 0.55
C LEU A 15 -13.91 0.43 0.76
N GLU A 16 -14.08 -0.22 1.91
CA GLU A 16 -15.33 -0.94 2.25
C GLU A 16 -16.53 0.02 2.30
N GLU A 17 -16.39 1.18 2.94
CA GLU A 17 -17.45 2.20 2.94
C GLU A 17 -17.82 2.68 1.53
N ILE A 18 -16.82 2.87 0.66
CA ILE A 18 -17.04 3.26 -0.73
C ILE A 18 -17.81 2.16 -1.47
N LEU A 19 -17.44 0.90 -1.30
CA LEU A 19 -18.13 -0.23 -1.91
C LEU A 19 -19.57 -0.35 -1.44
N GLU A 20 -19.83 -0.20 -0.14
CA GLU A 20 -21.18 -0.19 0.42
C GLU A 20 -22.02 0.92 -0.20
N LYS A 21 -21.46 2.13 -0.30
CA LYS A 21 -22.13 3.25 -0.98
C LYS A 21 -22.43 2.89 -2.42
N MET A 22 -21.43 2.48 -3.21
CA MET A 22 -21.60 2.13 -4.63
C MET A 22 -22.69 1.07 -4.86
N ASN A 23 -22.81 0.11 -3.93
CA ASN A 23 -23.81 -0.96 -4.00
C ASN A 23 -25.21 -0.53 -3.53
N SER A 24 -25.35 0.59 -2.81
CA SER A 24 -26.66 1.08 -2.34
C SER A 24 -27.59 1.54 -3.47
N GLY A 25 -27.06 1.76 -4.68
CA GLY A 25 -27.83 2.08 -5.89
C GLY A 25 -28.46 3.48 -5.92
N SER A 26 -28.28 4.30 -4.89
CA SER A 26 -28.86 5.65 -4.78
C SER A 26 -27.87 6.79 -5.11
N ILE A 27 -26.78 6.50 -5.83
CA ILE A 27 -25.70 7.46 -6.07
C ILE A 27 -25.82 8.07 -7.46
N SER A 28 -25.54 9.37 -7.55
CA SER A 28 -25.46 10.08 -8.84
C SER A 28 -24.20 9.70 -9.63
N LEU A 29 -24.20 9.93 -10.95
CA LEU A 29 -23.02 9.69 -11.78
C LEU A 29 -21.79 10.47 -11.29
N ASP A 30 -21.94 11.76 -11.00
CA ASP A 30 -20.83 12.61 -10.52
C ASP A 30 -20.25 12.11 -9.20
N GLU A 31 -21.10 11.65 -8.29
CA GLU A 31 -20.65 11.10 -7.01
C GLU A 31 -19.99 9.73 -7.19
N SER A 32 -20.49 8.89 -8.12
CA SER A 32 -19.84 7.62 -8.46
C SER A 32 -18.42 7.82 -9.02
N LEU A 33 -18.20 8.87 -9.83
CA LEU A 33 -16.89 9.22 -10.36
C LEU A 33 -15.93 9.67 -9.25
N LYS A 34 -16.41 10.49 -8.31
CA LYS A 34 -15.60 10.93 -7.16
C LYS A 34 -15.20 9.76 -6.26
N LEU A 35 -16.15 8.87 -5.97
CA LEU A 35 -15.90 7.67 -5.17
C LEU A 35 -14.90 6.73 -5.86
N TYR A 36 -14.96 6.60 -7.19
CA TYR A 36 -14.00 5.83 -7.96
C TYR A 36 -12.59 6.42 -7.89
N GLU A 37 -12.44 7.73 -8.09
CA GLU A 37 -11.13 8.40 -7.95
C GLU A 37 -10.55 8.28 -6.54
N GLU A 38 -11.41 8.36 -5.52
CA GLU A 38 -11.01 8.13 -4.13
C GLU A 38 -10.54 6.69 -3.92
N ALA A 39 -11.31 5.71 -4.42
CA ALA A 39 -10.96 4.29 -4.33
C ALA A 39 -9.62 3.97 -4.99
N ASP A 40 -9.34 4.53 -6.18
CA ASP A 40 -8.06 4.33 -6.87
C ASP A 40 -6.88 4.78 -6.00
N ARG A 41 -6.97 5.96 -5.38
CA ARG A 41 -5.93 6.47 -4.47
C ARG A 41 -5.75 5.59 -3.25
N LEU A 42 -6.83 5.10 -2.67
CA LEU A 42 -6.79 4.21 -1.50
C LEU A 42 -6.15 2.86 -1.85
N ILE A 43 -6.47 2.29 -3.01
CA ILE A 43 -5.87 1.05 -3.52
C ILE A 43 -4.36 1.23 -3.69
N GLN A 44 -3.93 2.33 -4.30
CA GLN A 44 -2.51 2.66 -4.46
C GLN A 44 -1.79 2.76 -3.10
N ASN A 45 -2.44 3.36 -2.09
CA ASN A 45 -1.87 3.42 -0.74
C ASN A 45 -1.75 2.03 -0.10
N CYS A 46 -2.81 1.21 -0.19
CA CYS A 46 -2.79 -0.17 0.32
C CYS A 46 -1.66 -0.99 -0.30
N GLN A 47 -1.50 -0.94 -1.63
CA GLN A 47 -0.43 -1.63 -2.34
C GLN A 47 0.96 -1.19 -1.87
N LYS A 48 1.18 0.13 -1.68
CA LYS A 48 2.45 0.64 -1.15
C LYS A 48 2.75 0.12 0.25
N LYS A 49 1.76 0.10 1.14
CA LYS A 49 1.94 -0.39 2.53
C LYS A 49 2.22 -1.90 2.54
N LEU A 50 1.48 -2.68 1.74
CA LEU A 50 1.70 -4.12 1.61
C LEU A 50 3.08 -4.44 1.03
N GLY A 51 3.50 -3.75 -0.03
CA GLY A 51 4.85 -3.94 -0.60
C GLY A 51 5.98 -3.55 0.37
N SER A 52 5.76 -2.54 1.22
CA SER A 52 6.71 -2.21 2.29
C SER A 52 6.80 -3.32 3.35
N ALA A 53 5.66 -3.90 3.75
CA ALA A 53 5.60 -5.01 4.69
C ALA A 53 6.27 -6.27 4.12
N GLU A 54 6.02 -6.60 2.86
CA GLU A 54 6.62 -7.73 2.14
C GLU A 54 8.15 -7.62 2.09
N ARG A 55 8.68 -6.46 1.66
CA ARG A 55 10.14 -6.21 1.67
C ARG A 55 10.76 -6.39 3.05
N ARG A 56 10.07 -5.95 4.10
CA ARG A 56 10.53 -6.11 5.48
C ARG A 56 10.59 -7.59 5.87
N ILE A 57 9.59 -8.38 5.48
CA ILE A 57 9.58 -9.84 5.71
C ILE A 57 10.73 -10.50 4.96
N GLU A 58 10.93 -10.19 3.67
CA GLU A 58 12.02 -10.74 2.88
C GLU A 58 13.39 -10.49 3.52
N MET A 59 13.66 -9.26 3.96
CA MET A 59 14.91 -8.94 4.66
C MET A 59 15.08 -9.78 5.94
N LEU A 60 14.01 -9.93 6.73
CA LEU A 60 14.06 -10.73 7.96
C LEU A 60 14.28 -12.22 7.70
N VAL A 61 13.69 -12.77 6.63
CA VAL A 61 13.88 -14.17 6.22
C VAL A 61 15.30 -14.41 5.73
N LYS A 62 15.82 -13.54 4.86
CA LYS A 62 17.22 -13.62 4.37
C LYS A 62 18.22 -13.53 5.52
N ASN A 63 17.97 -12.65 6.50
CA ASN A 63 18.76 -12.58 7.74
C ASN A 63 18.68 -13.84 8.61
N ARG A 64 17.49 -14.45 8.76
CA ARG A 64 17.31 -15.67 9.57
C ARG A 64 18.02 -16.89 8.99
N ASN A 65 18.16 -16.95 7.68
CA ASN A 65 18.90 -18.03 7.00
C ASN A 65 20.41 -17.75 6.90
N GLY A 66 20.87 -16.60 7.43
CA GLY A 66 22.29 -16.30 7.63
C GLY A 66 23.07 -15.83 6.40
N GLU A 67 22.39 -15.52 5.30
CA GLU A 67 23.06 -15.10 4.05
C GLU A 67 22.93 -13.58 3.86
N VAL A 68 24.07 -12.90 3.82
CA VAL A 68 24.16 -11.47 3.48
C VAL A 68 23.80 -11.33 2.00
N MET A 69 22.74 -10.57 1.70
CA MET A 69 22.48 -10.16 0.32
C MET A 69 23.63 -9.29 -0.14
N VAL A 70 24.38 -9.72 -1.15
CA VAL A 70 25.50 -8.97 -1.71
C VAL A 70 25.29 -8.69 -3.20
N ASP A 71 25.85 -7.59 -3.69
CA ASP A 71 25.91 -7.24 -5.12
C ASP A 71 27.00 -8.05 -5.86
N GLU A 72 27.16 -7.81 -7.16
CA GLU A 72 28.18 -8.50 -7.99
C GLU A 72 29.63 -8.26 -7.50
N ASP A 73 29.85 -7.21 -6.70
CA ASP A 73 31.13 -6.85 -6.06
C ASP A 73 31.24 -7.40 -4.61
N GLN A 74 30.36 -8.31 -4.19
CA GLN A 74 30.27 -8.84 -2.82
C GLN A 74 30.01 -7.79 -1.74
N LYS A 75 29.51 -6.60 -2.10
CA LYS A 75 29.11 -5.60 -1.12
C LYS A 75 27.67 -5.84 -0.69
N PRO A 76 27.32 -5.65 0.59
CA PRO A 76 25.94 -5.79 1.04
C PRO A 76 24.99 -4.95 0.18
N LEU A 77 23.97 -5.57 -0.40
CA LEU A 77 22.86 -4.90 -1.05
C LEU A 77 22.16 -4.05 0.01
N THR A 78 22.47 -2.76 -0.02
CA THR A 78 21.85 -1.75 0.80
C THR A 78 20.88 -1.02 -0.10
N GLN A 79 19.58 -1.13 0.18
CA GLN A 79 18.61 -0.30 -0.51
C GLN A 79 18.59 1.05 0.20
N ASP A 80 19.05 2.10 -0.47
CA ASP A 80 18.87 3.46 0.02
C ASP A 80 17.37 3.71 0.18
N PHE A 81 16.95 3.96 1.42
CA PHE A 81 15.59 4.37 1.74
C PHE A 81 15.39 5.80 1.22
N ASN A 82 15.01 5.94 -0.05
CA ASN A 82 14.55 7.21 -0.61
C ASN A 82 13.03 7.36 -0.43
N LEU A 83 12.66 8.49 0.20
CA LEU A 83 11.32 9.05 0.40
C LEU A 83 10.65 9.45 -0.91
#